data_AF-A0A091FTM5-F1
#
_entry.id   AF-A0A091FTM5-F1
#
_cell.length_a   1.000
_cell.length_b   1.000
_cell.length_c   1.000
_cell.angle_alpha   90.00
_cell.angle_beta   90.00
_cell.angle_gamma   90.00
#
_symmetry.space_group_name_H-M   'P 1'
#
loop_
_entity.id
_entity.type
_entity.pdbx_description
1 polymer ?
#
loop_
_entity_poly.entity_id
_entity_poly.type
_entity_poly.pdbx_seq_one_letter_code
_entity_poly.pdbx_strand_id
1 'polypeptide(L)'
;QRLSELVEELTTSGEPRLELGRVKELKRICRSSEEHINHVYHLLMTRLNEEHAEMRFSAFQIVQELFIRSHQFRTLIISNFQEFLELTVGIDHEQPLPPPKEVAQKLRKAAIKAVQEWHEKYGEAYKKLSLGYHFLKQNKKV
;
A
#
# COMPACT_ATOMS: atom_id res chain seq x y z
N GLN A 1 -19.59 0.56 7.12
CA GLN A 1 -20.33 0.10 5.92
C GLN A 1 -19.80 0.79 4.66
N ARG A 2 -20.03 2.10 4.45
CA ARG A 2 -19.58 2.80 3.22
C ARG A 2 -18.07 2.75 2.93
N LEU A 3 -17.23 2.85 3.97
CA LEU A 3 -15.77 2.75 3.79
C LEU A 3 -15.34 1.40 3.19
N SER A 4 -15.96 0.31 3.65
CA SER A 4 -15.70 -1.05 3.16
C SER A 4 -16.14 -1.21 1.71
N GLU A 5 -17.34 -0.72 1.38
CA GLU A 5 -17.86 -0.69 -0.01
C GLU A 5 -16.92 0.08 -0.95
N LEU A 6 -16.44 1.26 -0.52
CA LEU A 6 -15.50 2.04 -1.33
C LEU A 6 -14.19 1.31 -1.59
N VAL A 7 -13.64 0.62 -0.58
CA VAL A 7 -12.43 -0.18 -0.76
C VAL A 7 -12.69 -1.34 -1.71
N GLU A 8 -13.82 -2.03 -1.58
CA GLU A 8 -14.21 -3.10 -2.49
C GLU A 8 -14.36 -2.58 -3.93
N GLU A 9 -15.22 -1.58 -4.17
CA GLU A 9 -15.44 -0.96 -5.48
C GLU A 9 -14.14 -0.51 -6.15
N LEU A 10 -13.25 0.14 -5.39
CA LEU A 10 -11.97 0.63 -5.91
C LEU A 10 -10.99 -0.49 -6.25
N THR A 11 -11.06 -1.64 -5.55
CA THR A 11 -10.11 -2.75 -5.72
C THR A 11 -10.60 -3.85 -6.64
N THR A 12 -11.90 -3.91 -6.96
CA THR A 12 -12.48 -4.91 -7.87
C THR A 12 -12.86 -4.36 -9.24
N SER A 13 -12.68 -3.06 -9.49
CA SER A 13 -13.06 -2.42 -10.76
C SER A 13 -12.33 -2.96 -12.01
N GLY A 14 -11.14 -3.56 -11.84
CA GLY A 14 -10.26 -3.94 -12.96
C GLY A 14 -9.60 -2.74 -13.67
N GLU A 15 -9.84 -1.51 -13.21
CA GLU A 15 -9.31 -0.32 -13.85
C GLU A 15 -7.84 -0.06 -13.46
N PRO A 16 -6.98 0.40 -14.39
CA PRO A 16 -5.56 0.63 -14.12
C PRO A 16 -5.30 1.86 -13.23
N ARG A 17 -6.33 2.68 -12.98
CA ARG A 17 -6.31 3.86 -12.12
C ARG A 17 -7.59 3.92 -11.30
N LEU A 18 -7.46 4.33 -10.05
CA LEU A 18 -8.59 4.51 -9.15
C LEU A 18 -9.53 5.62 -9.64
N GLU A 19 -10.83 5.41 -9.49
CA GLU A 19 -11.85 6.41 -9.79
C GLU A 19 -11.75 7.58 -8.78
N LEU A 20 -11.59 8.81 -9.30
CA LEU A 20 -11.23 9.98 -8.51
C LEU A 20 -12.31 10.41 -7.51
N GLY A 21 -13.59 10.27 -7.88
CA GLY A 21 -14.73 10.57 -7.02
C GLY A 21 -14.74 9.70 -5.76
N ARG A 22 -14.65 8.38 -5.95
CA ARG A 22 -14.58 7.38 -4.87
C ARG A 22 -13.34 7.57 -3.99
N VAL A 23 -12.17 7.85 -4.57
CA VAL A 23 -10.97 8.14 -3.79
C VAL A 23 -11.13 9.41 -2.93
N LYS A 24 -11.78 10.45 -3.47
CA LYS A 24 -12.09 11.66 -2.69
C LYS A 24 -13.05 11.36 -1.54
N GLU A 25 -14.07 10.53 -1.77
CA GLU A 25 -15.02 10.09 -0.75
C GLU A 25 -14.32 9.28 0.34
N LEU A 26 -13.53 8.28 -0.03
CA LEU A 26 -12.75 7.45 0.89
C LEU A 26 -11.85 8.31 1.79
N LYS A 27 -11.10 9.24 1.20
CA LYS A 27 -10.24 10.16 1.96
C LYS A 27 -11.02 11.06 2.92
N ARG A 28 -12.24 11.49 2.54
CA ARG A 28 -13.12 12.28 3.41
C ARG A 28 -13.54 11.48 4.64
N ILE A 29 -13.95 10.22 4.45
CA ILE A 29 -14.33 9.33 5.55
C ILE A 29 -13.11 9.06 6.46
N CYS A 30 -11.97 8.74 5.88
CA CYS A 30 -10.72 8.48 6.62
C CYS A 30 -10.29 9.67 7.50
N ARG A 31 -10.52 10.91 7.05
CA ARG A 31 -10.18 12.12 7.83
C ARG A 31 -11.10 12.33 9.05
N SER A 32 -12.26 11.68 9.10
CA SER A 32 -13.26 11.96 10.14
C SER A 32 -12.90 11.40 11.52
N SER A 33 -12.15 10.29 11.59
CA SER A 33 -11.65 9.75 12.87
C SER A 33 -10.48 8.78 12.69
N GLU A 34 -9.70 8.60 13.75
CA GLU A 34 -8.63 7.60 13.81
C GLU A 34 -9.15 6.16 13.69
N GLU A 35 -10.38 5.90 14.12
CA GLU A 35 -11.05 4.60 13.96
C GLU A 35 -11.24 4.25 12.47
N HIS A 36 -11.64 5.22 11.64
CA HIS A 36 -11.73 5.02 10.20
C HIS A 36 -10.35 4.76 9.56
N ILE A 37 -9.28 5.38 10.08
CA ILE A 37 -7.91 5.11 9.64
C ILE A 37 -7.48 3.68 9.99
N ASN A 38 -7.76 3.21 11.20
CA ASN A 38 -7.48 1.82 11.59
C ASN A 38 -8.29 0.84 10.72
N HIS A 39 -9.57 1.13 10.51
CA HIS A 39 -10.45 0.27 9.71
C HIS A 39 -9.99 0.21 8.24
N VAL A 40 -9.69 1.35 7.59
CA VAL A 40 -9.19 1.34 6.20
C VAL A 40 -7.85 0.64 6.08
N TYR A 41 -6.97 0.76 7.09
CA TYR A 41 -5.71 0.01 7.12
C TYR A 41 -5.96 -1.49 7.06
N HIS A 42 -6.83 -2.04 7.92
CA HIS A 42 -7.13 -3.47 7.89
C HIS A 42 -7.77 -3.92 6.58
N LEU A 43 -8.72 -3.13 6.03
CA LEU A 43 -9.32 -3.43 4.73
C LEU A 43 -8.28 -3.47 3.60
N LEU A 44 -7.34 -2.51 3.58
CA LEU A 44 -6.29 -2.46 2.57
C LEU A 44 -5.28 -3.59 2.72
N MET A 45 -4.90 -3.97 3.94
CA MET A 45 -4.03 -5.13 4.15
C MET A 45 -4.70 -6.43 3.69
N THR A 46 -6.00 -6.60 3.93
CA THR A 46 -6.76 -7.72 3.38
C THR A 46 -6.72 -7.73 1.85
N ARG A 47 -6.95 -6.58 1.20
CA ARG A 47 -6.88 -6.47 -0.27
C ARG A 47 -5.47 -6.69 -0.83
N LEU A 48 -4.44 -6.29 -0.09
CA LEU A 48 -3.03 -6.55 -0.44
C LEU A 48 -2.67 -8.03 -0.33
N ASN A 49 -3.43 -8.83 0.41
CA ASN A 49 -3.18 -10.26 0.56
C ASN A 49 -3.93 -11.13 -0.48
N GLU A 50 -4.81 -10.55 -1.30
CA GLU A 50 -5.57 -11.27 -2.32
C GLU A 50 -4.65 -11.97 -3.34
N GLU A 51 -5.05 -13.13 -3.87
CA GLU A 51 -4.29 -13.84 -4.90
C GLU A 51 -4.48 -13.22 -6.30
N HIS A 52 -4.43 -11.88 -6.39
CA HIS A 52 -4.67 -11.15 -7.62
C HIS A 52 -3.92 -9.81 -7.67
N ALA A 53 -3.00 -9.65 -8.63
CA ALA A 53 -2.10 -8.49 -8.69
C ALA A 53 -2.83 -7.17 -8.95
N GLU A 54 -3.94 -7.15 -9.69
CA GLU A 54 -4.71 -5.93 -9.93
C GLU A 54 -5.37 -5.42 -8.65
N MET A 55 -5.91 -6.32 -7.84
CA MET A 55 -6.51 -5.96 -6.54
C MET A 55 -5.44 -5.40 -5.61
N ARG A 56 -4.29 -6.08 -5.53
CA ARG A 56 -3.13 -5.60 -4.75
C ARG A 56 -2.63 -4.24 -5.26
N PHE A 57 -2.57 -4.03 -6.58
CA PHE A 57 -2.12 -2.77 -7.15
C PHE A 57 -3.07 -1.61 -6.85
N SER A 58 -4.38 -1.82 -6.99
CA SER A 58 -5.39 -0.81 -6.62
C SER A 58 -5.35 -0.51 -5.12
N ALA A 59 -5.20 -1.51 -4.26
CA ALA A 59 -5.04 -1.32 -2.82
C ALA A 59 -3.77 -0.51 -2.51
N PHE A 60 -2.65 -0.84 -3.14
CA PHE A 60 -1.39 -0.11 -3.00
C PHE A 60 -1.52 1.37 -3.40
N GLN A 61 -2.25 1.70 -4.46
CA GLN A 61 -2.50 3.10 -4.85
C GLN A 61 -3.23 3.88 -3.74
N ILE A 62 -4.18 3.26 -3.03
CA ILE A 62 -4.85 3.88 -1.87
C ILE A 62 -3.87 4.02 -0.70
N VAL A 63 -3.07 2.99 -0.42
CA VAL A 63 -2.03 3.03 0.62
C VAL A 63 -1.09 4.22 0.39
N GLN A 64 -0.63 4.45 -0.85
CA GLN A 64 0.27 5.55 -1.17
C GLN A 64 -0.34 6.92 -0.85
N GLU A 65 -1.60 7.14 -1.22
CA GLU A 65 -2.33 8.38 -0.92
C GLU A 65 -2.47 8.63 0.58
N LEU A 66 -2.85 7.59 1.34
CA LEU A 66 -3.08 7.70 2.78
C LEU A 66 -1.78 7.83 3.57
N PHE A 67 -0.73 7.10 3.18
CA PHE A 67 0.60 7.19 3.79
C PHE A 67 1.13 8.62 3.73
N ILE A 68 1.03 9.30 2.59
CA ILE A 68 1.56 10.67 2.48
C ILE A 68 0.78 11.65 3.38
N ARG A 69 -0.51 11.41 3.62
CA ARG A 69 -1.44 12.38 4.21
C ARG A 69 -1.78 12.16 5.68
N SER A 70 -1.62 10.95 6.22
CA SER A 70 -2.04 10.59 7.58
C SER A 70 -0.88 10.01 8.38
N HIS A 71 -0.48 10.69 9.46
CA HIS A 71 0.56 10.21 10.37
C HIS A 71 0.20 8.83 10.96
N GLN A 72 -1.02 8.68 11.47
CA GLN A 72 -1.47 7.42 12.04
C GLN A 72 -1.41 6.28 11.01
N PHE A 73 -1.87 6.51 9.78
CA PHE A 73 -1.81 5.50 8.73
C PHE A 73 -0.36 5.11 8.38
N ARG A 74 0.56 6.08 8.32
CA ARG A 74 2.00 5.78 8.17
C ARG A 74 2.51 4.89 9.29
N THR A 75 2.19 5.24 10.53
CA THR A 75 2.64 4.48 11.70
C THR A 75 2.16 3.04 11.63
N LEU A 76 0.91 2.79 11.21
CA LEU A 76 0.38 1.45 10.98
C LEU A 76 1.18 0.68 9.91
N ILE A 77 1.38 1.26 8.72
CA ILE A 77 2.15 0.63 7.64
C ILE A 77 3.60 0.33 8.08
N ILE A 78 4.25 1.29 8.73
CA ILE A 78 5.65 1.13 9.19
C ILE A 78 5.75 0.11 10.33
N SER A 79 4.73 -0.02 11.17
CA SER A 79 4.70 -1.01 12.24
C SER A 79 4.76 -2.44 11.68
N ASN A 80 4.10 -2.67 10.54
CA ASN A 80 3.98 -3.93 9.82
C ASN A 80 4.72 -3.95 8.47
N PHE A 81 5.86 -3.26 8.41
CA PHE A 81 6.49 -2.94 7.14
C PHE A 81 7.00 -4.16 6.37
N GLN A 82 7.42 -5.21 7.08
CA GLN A 82 7.89 -6.44 6.45
C GLN A 82 6.77 -7.11 5.64
N GLU A 83 5.61 -7.38 6.25
CA GLU A 83 4.45 -7.96 5.57
C GLU A 83 4.03 -7.07 4.39
N PHE A 84 4.01 -5.74 4.58
CA PHE A 84 3.74 -4.82 3.48
C PHE A 84 4.70 -4.99 2.29
N LEU A 85 6.01 -5.14 2.54
CA LEU A 85 7.00 -5.36 1.48
C LEU A 85 6.86 -6.76 0.85
N GLU A 86 6.50 -7.78 1.62
CA GLU A 86 6.21 -9.12 1.09
C GLU A 86 5.03 -9.05 0.11
N LEU A 87 3.94 -8.40 0.50
CA LEU A 87 2.72 -8.31 -0.29
C LEU A 87 2.81 -7.40 -1.53
N THR A 88 3.70 -6.39 -1.51
CA THR A 88 3.80 -5.38 -2.59
C THR A 88 5.06 -5.46 -3.43
N VAL A 89 6.16 -5.94 -2.87
CA VAL A 89 7.44 -6.09 -3.58
C VAL A 89 7.71 -7.57 -3.89
N GLY A 90 7.17 -8.50 -3.11
CA GLY A 90 7.52 -9.92 -3.18
C GLY A 90 8.98 -10.10 -2.80
N ILE A 91 9.33 -9.70 -1.57
CA ILE A 91 10.65 -9.90 -0.97
C ILE A 91 10.82 -11.32 -0.43
N ASP A 92 9.73 -12.01 -0.15
CA ASP A 92 9.71 -13.45 0.12
C ASP A 92 9.69 -14.21 -1.21
N HIS A 93 10.66 -15.12 -1.39
CA HIS A 93 10.78 -15.95 -2.58
C HIS A 93 9.79 -17.11 -2.59
N GLU A 94 9.36 -17.57 -1.41
CA GLU A 94 8.35 -18.62 -1.25
C GLU A 94 6.94 -18.09 -1.52
N GLN A 95 6.76 -16.76 -1.45
CA GLN A 95 5.50 -16.06 -1.71
C GLN A 95 5.68 -14.97 -2.78
N PRO A 96 5.83 -15.35 -4.06
CA PRO A 96 5.91 -14.38 -5.14
C PRO A 96 4.62 -13.58 -5.28
N LEU A 97 4.71 -12.40 -5.89
CA LEU A 97 3.52 -11.62 -6.23
C LEU A 97 2.61 -12.41 -7.18
N PRO A 98 1.27 -12.37 -6.97
CA PRO A 98 0.32 -13.18 -7.74
C PRO A 98 0.22 -12.74 -9.20
N PRO A 99 -0.42 -13.53 -10.08
CA PRO A 99 -0.74 -13.10 -11.45
C PRO A 99 -1.76 -11.93 -11.47
N PRO A 100 -1.89 -11.18 -12.58
CA PRO A 100 -1.08 -11.25 -13.80
C PRO A 100 0.34 -10.69 -13.62
N LYS A 101 1.34 -11.31 -14.28
CA LYS A 101 2.77 -10.99 -14.14
C LYS A 101 3.09 -9.52 -14.44
N GLU A 102 2.48 -8.94 -15.46
CA GLU A 102 2.72 -7.55 -15.87
C GLU A 102 2.30 -6.56 -14.77
N VAL A 103 1.14 -6.80 -14.17
CA VAL A 103 0.62 -5.98 -13.08
C VAL A 103 1.44 -6.18 -11.81
N ALA A 104 1.84 -7.41 -11.51
CA ALA A 104 2.74 -7.70 -10.40
C ALA A 104 4.08 -6.96 -10.51
N GLN A 105 4.66 -6.90 -11.72
CA GLN A 105 5.87 -6.11 -11.97
C GLN A 105 5.64 -4.61 -11.81
N LYS A 106 4.48 -4.10 -12.24
CA LYS A 106 4.09 -2.70 -12.06
C LYS A 106 3.93 -2.36 -10.58
N LEU A 107 3.24 -3.20 -9.81
CA LEU A 107 3.10 -3.09 -8.36
C LEU A 107 4.46 -3.06 -7.68
N ARG A 108 5.34 -4.03 -7.97
CA ARG A 108 6.70 -4.07 -7.43
C ARG A 108 7.45 -2.77 -7.67
N LYS A 109 7.49 -2.28 -8.92
CA LYS A 109 8.19 -1.03 -9.28
C LYS A 109 7.62 0.18 -8.55
N ALA A 110 6.29 0.27 -8.47
CA ALA A 110 5.61 1.38 -7.80
C ALA A 110 5.85 1.37 -6.28
N ALA A 111 5.79 0.19 -5.65
CA ALA A 111 6.04 0.02 -4.22
C ALA A 111 7.47 0.39 -3.85
N ILE A 112 8.46 -0.10 -4.60
CA ILE A 112 9.86 0.24 -4.41
C ILE A 112 10.09 1.76 -4.51
N LYS A 113 9.54 2.39 -5.56
CA LYS A 113 9.64 3.84 -5.74
C LYS A 113 8.98 4.60 -4.58
N ALA A 114 7.81 4.17 -4.13
CA ALA A 114 7.14 4.79 -2.99
C ALA A 114 7.96 4.67 -1.70
N VAL A 115 8.59 3.51 -1.43
CA VAL A 115 9.46 3.33 -0.27
C VAL A 115 10.67 4.27 -0.31
N GLN A 116 11.27 4.47 -1.48
CA GLN A 116 12.33 5.47 -1.65
C GLN A 116 11.82 6.88 -1.30
N GLU A 117 10.71 7.32 -1.90
CA GLU A 117 10.13 8.64 -1.65
C GLU A 117 9.72 8.84 -0.18
N TRP A 118 9.20 7.78 0.45
CA TRP A 118 8.84 7.79 1.87
C TRP A 118 10.10 7.88 2.75
N HIS A 119 11.17 7.16 2.42
CA HIS A 119 12.43 7.25 3.13
C HIS A 119 13.06 8.64 3.02
N GLU A 120 13.08 9.23 1.82
CA GLU A 120 13.59 10.59 1.60
C GLU A 120 12.84 11.61 2.46
N LYS A 121 11.52 11.43 2.62
CA LYS A 121 10.68 12.39 3.36
C LYS A 121 10.58 12.12 4.86
N TYR A 122 10.63 10.86 5.28
CA TYR A 122 10.28 10.44 6.65
C TYR A 122 11.31 9.50 7.29
N GLY A 123 12.35 9.07 6.58
CA GLY A 123 13.30 8.06 7.05
C GLY A 123 14.00 8.43 8.36
N GLU A 124 14.30 9.70 8.57
CA GLU A 124 14.91 10.18 9.83
C GLU A 124 14.01 9.89 11.04
N ALA A 125 12.70 10.04 10.90
CA ALA A 125 11.74 9.83 11.98
C ALA A 125 11.37 8.35 12.19
N TYR A 126 11.61 7.48 11.20
CA TYR A 126 11.13 6.09 11.24
C TYR A 126 12.24 5.11 10.89
N LYS A 127 12.96 4.64 11.92
CA LYS A 127 14.06 3.66 11.76
C LYS A 127 13.67 2.41 10.95
N LYS A 128 12.47 1.85 11.17
CA LYS A 128 11.97 0.68 10.42
C LYS A 128 11.84 0.96 8.91
N LEU A 129 11.39 2.15 8.53
CA LEU A 129 11.28 2.57 7.14
C LEU A 129 12.67 2.65 6.49
N SER A 130 13.63 3.27 7.17
CA SER A 130 15.02 3.37 6.70
C SER A 130 15.69 2.02 6.54
N LEU A 131 15.49 1.11 7.50
CA LEU A 131 15.99 -0.26 7.41
C LEU A 131 15.40 -0.99 6.19
N GLY A 132 14.08 -0.92 5.99
CA GLY A 132 13.46 -1.56 4.83
C GLY A 132 13.89 -0.94 3.50
N TYR A 133 14.08 0.39 3.43
CA TYR A 133 14.64 1.04 2.25
C TYR A 133 16.07 0.53 1.94
N HIS A 134 16.95 0.49 2.95
CA HIS A 134 18.32 0.01 2.75
C HIS A 134 18.37 -1.47 2.36
N PHE A 135 17.48 -2.30 2.91
CA PHE A 135 17.32 -3.69 2.49
C PHE A 135 16.96 -3.80 1.00
N LEU A 136 16.00 -3.01 0.51
CA LEU A 136 15.62 -3.00 -0.90
C LEU A 136 16.78 -2.55 -1.81
N LYS A 137 17.52 -1.52 -1.39
CA LYS A 137 18.71 -1.01 -2.11
C LYS A 137 19.82 -2.05 -2.21
N GLN A 138 20.09 -2.79 -1.13
CA GLN A 138 21.14 -3.81 -1.12
C GLN A 138 20.79 -5.03 -1.99
N ASN A 139 19.51 -5.43 -2.02
CA ASN A 139 19.04 -6.56 -2.81
C ASN A 139 18.79 -6.24 -4.30
N LYS A 140 19.37 -5.13 -4.81
CA LYS A 140 19.21 -4.65 -6.20
C LYS A 140 17.74 -4.53 -6.64
N LYS A 141 16.85 -4.24 -5.69
CA LYS A 141 15.47 -3.87 -6.00
C LYS A 141 15.38 -2.35 -6.29
N VAL A 142 16.38 -1.57 -5.89
CA VAL A 142 16.59 -0.14 -6.21
C VAL A 142 18.01 0.05 -6.72
#